data_AF-A0A935BBA9-F1
#
_entry.id   AF-A0A935BBA9-F1
#
_cell.length_a   1.000
_cell.length_b   1.000
_cell.length_c   1.000
_cell.angle_alpha   90.00
_cell.angle_beta   90.00
_cell.angle_gamma   90.00
#
_symmetry.space_group_name_H-M   'P 1'
#
loop_
_entity.id
_entity.type
_entity.pdbx_description
1 polymer ?
#
loop_
_entity_poly.entity_id
_entity_poly.type
_entity_poly.pdbx_seq_one_letter_code
_entity_poly.pdbx_strand_id
1 'polypeptide(L)'
;MKILILVIALIAAVGLPISGQSCSEAAKEVAPDLTAAAKLKYSENLEIAARNAATQPTADNIIWYARRKGYLGKYKDAVDALTIALKQFPNDARMYRHRGHRYITLRCFDDAVKDFEKAAKLVKGKPDEVEPDGMPNARNIPTSTLQSNIWYHLGLANYLKGDFKKHSLHIKSV
;
A
#
# COMPACT_ATOMS: atom_id res chain seq x y z
N MET A 1 36.64 24.43 52.42
CA MET A 1 35.70 25.46 51.88
C MET A 1 36.30 25.95 50.57
N LYS A 2 35.69 25.89 49.37
CA LYS A 2 34.30 25.75 48.95
C LYS A 2 34.26 25.28 47.48
N ILE A 3 33.43 24.27 47.23
CA ILE A 3 32.40 24.17 46.18
C ILE A 3 32.85 23.92 44.73
N LEU A 4 32.71 22.64 44.38
CA LEU A 4 32.51 22.05 43.06
C LEU A 4 31.18 22.58 42.47
N ILE A 5 31.21 23.26 41.32
CA ILE A 5 29.98 23.60 40.57
C ILE A 5 29.86 22.62 39.41
N LEU A 6 28.99 21.62 39.62
CA LEU A 6 28.53 20.68 38.60
C LEU A 6 27.47 21.39 37.74
N VAL A 7 27.81 21.77 36.52
CA VAL A 7 26.82 22.29 35.56
C VAL A 7 26.14 21.10 34.90
N ILE A 8 24.96 20.76 35.41
CA ILE A 8 24.02 19.84 34.77
C ILE A 8 23.33 20.62 33.64
N ALA A 9 23.73 20.36 32.39
CA ALA A 9 22.99 20.83 31.23
C ALA A 9 21.73 19.97 31.07
N LEU A 10 20.60 20.49 31.54
CA LEU A 10 19.28 19.93 31.30
C LEU A 10 18.93 20.18 29.83
N ILE A 11 19.17 19.19 28.95
CA ILE A 11 18.66 19.22 27.58
C ILE A 11 17.16 18.98 27.65
N ALA A 12 16.38 20.06 27.66
CA ALA A 12 14.97 19.99 27.39
C ALA A 12 14.79 19.52 25.93
N ALA A 13 14.32 18.29 25.74
CA ALA A 13 13.87 17.81 24.44
C ALA A 13 12.61 18.57 24.05
N VAL A 14 12.79 19.72 23.40
CA VAL A 14 11.69 20.43 22.74
C VAL A 14 11.32 19.61 21.52
N GLY A 15 10.19 18.92 21.58
CA GLY A 15 9.60 18.22 20.45
C GLY A 15 9.22 19.23 19.37
N LEU A 16 10.11 19.41 18.39
CA LEU A 16 9.80 20.13 17.17
C LEU A 16 8.75 19.33 16.37
N PRO A 17 7.73 19.98 15.80
CA PRO A 17 6.80 19.29 14.90
C PRO A 17 7.59 18.84 13.66
N ILE A 18 7.52 17.54 13.33
CA ILE A 18 8.21 16.97 12.17
C ILE A 18 7.51 17.47 10.89
N SER A 19 7.88 18.66 10.41
CA SER A 19 7.53 19.13 9.08
C SER A 19 8.35 18.34 8.05
N GLY A 20 7.71 17.40 7.34
CA GLY A 20 8.35 16.69 6.22
C GLY A 20 8.07 15.19 6.12
N GLN A 21 7.37 14.59 7.09
CA GLN A 21 7.04 13.17 7.05
C GLN A 21 5.87 12.91 6.09
N SER A 22 5.99 11.93 5.20
CA SER A 22 4.94 11.54 4.25
C SER A 22 3.70 11.03 5.00
N CYS A 23 2.53 11.07 4.35
CA CYS A 23 1.29 10.59 4.96
C CYS A 23 1.43 9.14 5.47
N SER A 24 2.01 8.25 4.67
CA SER A 24 2.19 6.85 5.03
C SER A 24 3.08 6.65 6.26
N GLU A 25 4.12 7.48 6.41
CA GLU A 25 5.00 7.39 7.57
C GLU A 25 4.29 7.85 8.85
N ALA A 26 3.45 8.89 8.78
CA ALA A 26 2.65 9.39 9.89
C ALA A 26 1.40 8.52 10.21
N ALA A 27 0.95 7.70 9.25
CA ALA A 27 -0.27 6.92 9.39
C ALA A 27 -0.20 5.88 10.52
N LYS A 28 -1.32 5.66 11.21
CA LYS A 28 -1.45 4.57 12.19
C LYS A 28 -1.74 3.26 11.48
N GLU A 29 -0.95 2.22 11.74
CA GLU A 29 -1.27 0.86 11.30
C GLU A 29 -2.23 0.19 12.27
N VAL A 30 -3.30 -0.39 11.72
CA VAL A 30 -4.24 -1.22 12.47
C VAL A 30 -4.18 -2.61 11.84
N ALA A 31 -3.48 -3.52 12.52
CA ALA A 31 -3.37 -4.90 12.07
C ALA A 31 -4.73 -5.60 12.11
N PRO A 32 -5.01 -6.52 11.17
CA PRO A 32 -6.21 -7.33 11.23
C PRO A 32 -6.17 -8.25 12.45
N ASP A 33 -7.34 -8.54 13.03
CA ASP A 33 -7.48 -9.59 14.02
C ASP A 33 -7.41 -10.96 13.32
N LEU A 34 -6.37 -11.74 13.64
CA LEU A 34 -6.07 -13.00 12.98
C LEU A 34 -6.00 -14.12 14.02
N THR A 35 -6.62 -15.25 13.71
CA THR A 35 -6.39 -16.48 14.48
C THR A 35 -4.91 -16.87 14.42
N ALA A 36 -4.44 -17.61 15.43
CA ALA A 36 -3.04 -18.08 15.47
C ALA A 36 -2.67 -18.87 14.20
N ALA A 37 -3.59 -19.71 13.72
CA ALA A 37 -3.42 -20.48 12.49
C ALA A 37 -3.29 -19.58 11.25
N ALA A 38 -4.15 -18.56 11.11
CA ALA A 38 -4.08 -17.61 10.01
C ALA A 38 -2.78 -16.79 10.04
N LYS A 39 -2.38 -16.32 11.23
CA LYS A 39 -1.13 -15.58 11.42
C LYS A 39 0.09 -16.41 11.04
N LEU A 40 0.15 -17.67 11.45
CA LEU A 40 1.21 -18.60 11.07
C LEU A 40 1.25 -18.76 9.54
N LYS A 41 0.12 -19.09 8.93
CA LYS A 41 0.04 -19.31 7.48
C LYS A 41 0.43 -18.08 6.67
N TYR A 42 0.00 -16.89 7.10
CA TYR A 42 0.34 -15.65 6.41
C TYR A 42 1.82 -15.28 6.58
N SER A 43 2.41 -15.60 7.73
CA SER A 43 3.84 -15.41 7.97
C SER A 43 4.68 -16.31 7.08
N GLU A 44 4.33 -17.60 6.96
CA GLU A 44 4.99 -18.53 6.02
C GLU A 44 4.90 -18.04 4.56
N ASN A 45 3.70 -17.59 4.15
CA ASN A 45 3.50 -17.05 2.80
C ASN A 45 4.31 -15.78 2.56
N LEU A 46 4.50 -14.94 3.59
CA LEU A 46 5.33 -13.75 3.50
C LEU A 46 6.80 -14.13 3.30
N GLU A 47 7.32 -15.11 4.05
CA GLU A 47 8.71 -15.57 3.90
C GLU A 47 8.99 -16.13 2.51
N ILE A 48 8.06 -16.92 1.95
CA ILE A 48 8.16 -17.43 0.58
C ILE A 48 8.17 -16.28 -0.42
N ALA A 49 7.23 -15.34 -0.30
CA ALA A 49 7.15 -14.20 -1.21
C ALA A 49 8.39 -13.29 -1.12
N ALA A 50 8.94 -13.10 0.09
CA ALA A 50 10.17 -12.36 0.31
C ALA A 50 11.36 -13.01 -0.40
N ARG A 51 11.51 -14.34 -0.26
CA ARG A 51 12.56 -15.10 -0.94
C ARG A 51 12.44 -14.98 -2.46
N ASN A 52 11.24 -15.15 -3.01
CA ASN A 52 10.99 -15.06 -4.45
C ASN A 52 11.32 -13.66 -4.98
N ALA A 53 10.90 -12.60 -4.28
CA ALA A 53 11.22 -11.23 -4.68
C ALA A 53 12.73 -10.91 -4.58
N ALA A 54 13.44 -11.52 -3.62
CA ALA A 54 14.89 -11.34 -3.48
C ALA A 54 15.69 -12.08 -4.56
N THR A 55 15.29 -13.31 -4.93
CA THR A 55 16.01 -14.12 -5.93
C THR A 55 15.63 -13.76 -7.36
N GLN A 56 14.37 -13.37 -7.58
CA GLN A 56 13.80 -13.02 -8.88
C GLN A 56 12.90 -11.79 -8.73
N PRO A 57 13.44 -10.57 -8.79
CA PRO A 57 12.69 -9.33 -8.52
C PRO A 57 11.78 -8.91 -9.68
N THR A 58 10.97 -9.83 -10.20
CA THR A 58 9.94 -9.53 -11.19
C THR A 58 8.82 -8.70 -10.57
N ALA A 59 8.07 -7.98 -11.41
CA ALA A 59 6.92 -7.22 -10.97
C ALA A 59 5.93 -8.07 -10.15
N ASP A 60 5.66 -9.30 -10.62
CA ASP A 60 4.75 -10.24 -9.98
C ASP A 60 5.22 -10.65 -8.59
N ASN A 61 6.50 -11.00 -8.45
CA ASN A 61 7.06 -11.43 -7.17
C ASN A 61 7.04 -10.29 -6.13
N ILE A 62 7.34 -9.07 -6.56
CA ILE A 62 7.31 -7.90 -5.67
C ILE A 62 5.87 -7.54 -5.28
N ILE A 63 4.92 -7.60 -6.22
CA ILE A 63 3.50 -7.40 -5.94
C ILE A 63 3.03 -8.43 -4.91
N TRP A 64 3.36 -9.70 -5.09
CA TRP A 64 2.99 -10.74 -4.12
C TRP A 64 3.61 -10.49 -2.75
N TYR A 65 4.88 -10.11 -2.69
CA TYR A 65 5.54 -9.74 -1.44
C TYR A 65 4.81 -8.58 -0.72
N ALA A 66 4.47 -7.51 -1.44
CA ALA A 66 3.73 -6.38 -0.89
C ALA A 66 2.30 -6.77 -0.44
N ARG A 67 1.61 -7.63 -1.19
CA ARG A 67 0.30 -8.17 -0.79
C ARG A 67 0.40 -8.95 0.53
N ARG A 68 1.39 -9.84 0.67
CA ARG A 68 1.60 -10.65 1.90
C ARG A 68 1.92 -9.79 3.12
N LYS A 69 2.72 -8.73 2.96
CA LYS A 69 2.94 -7.73 4.01
C LYS A 69 1.63 -7.10 4.48
N GLY A 70 0.79 -6.68 3.53
CA GLY A 70 -0.52 -6.11 3.84
C GLY A 70 -1.47 -7.07 4.58
N TYR A 71 -1.46 -8.38 4.27
CA TYR A 71 -2.30 -9.34 5.00
C TYR A 71 -1.92 -9.50 6.48
N LEU A 72 -0.69 -9.14 6.85
CA LEU A 72 -0.19 -9.13 8.22
C LEU A 72 -0.27 -7.75 8.88
N GLY A 73 -0.94 -6.78 8.25
CA GLY A 73 -1.05 -5.43 8.78
C GLY A 73 0.17 -4.54 8.56
N LYS A 74 1.19 -5.02 7.85
CA LYS A 74 2.43 -4.28 7.53
C LYS A 74 2.23 -3.43 6.28
N TYR A 75 1.36 -2.42 6.38
CA TYR A 75 0.94 -1.62 5.22
C TYR A 75 2.00 -0.63 4.78
N LYS A 76 2.73 0.00 5.71
CA LYS A 76 3.85 0.90 5.42
C LYS A 76 4.96 0.15 4.69
N ASP A 77 5.35 -1.01 5.22
CA ASP A 77 6.35 -1.88 4.59
C ASP A 77 5.95 -2.32 3.16
N ALA A 78 4.64 -2.44 2.89
CA ALA A 78 4.12 -2.78 1.57
C ALA A 78 4.19 -1.57 0.62
N VAL A 79 3.87 -0.36 1.11
CA VAL A 79 4.07 0.89 0.38
C VAL A 79 5.55 1.09 0.03
N ASP A 80 6.47 0.83 0.96
CA ASP A 80 7.90 0.99 0.74
C ASP A 80 8.42 0.02 -0.32
N ALA A 81 8.03 -1.26 -0.24
CA ALA A 81 8.41 -2.26 -1.23
C ALA A 81 7.94 -1.86 -2.65
N LEU A 82 6.71 -1.37 -2.79
CA LEU A 82 6.17 -0.92 -4.06
C LEU A 82 6.80 0.40 -4.54
N THR A 83 7.14 1.30 -3.62
CA THR A 83 7.82 2.57 -3.93
C THR A 83 9.23 2.31 -4.47
N ILE A 84 9.95 1.34 -3.91
CA ILE A 84 11.24 0.90 -4.43
C ILE A 84 11.04 0.24 -5.81
N ALA A 85 10.05 -0.63 -5.96
CA ALA A 85 9.76 -1.33 -7.21
C ALA A 85 9.42 -0.39 -8.36
N LEU A 86 8.74 0.73 -8.08
CA LEU A 86 8.39 1.74 -9.07
C LEU A 86 9.62 2.41 -9.72
N LYS A 87 10.82 2.33 -9.11
CA LYS A 87 12.07 2.76 -9.75
C LYS A 87 12.46 1.84 -10.92
N GLN A 88 12.09 0.56 -10.85
CA GLN A 88 12.40 -0.46 -11.86
C GLN A 88 11.23 -0.66 -12.84
N PHE A 89 9.99 -0.55 -12.35
CA PHE A 89 8.76 -0.77 -13.11
C PHE A 89 7.89 0.49 -13.17
N PRO A 90 8.40 1.66 -13.62
CA PRO A 90 7.67 2.93 -13.55
C PRO A 90 6.41 2.97 -14.42
N ASN A 91 6.28 2.07 -15.40
CA ASN A 91 5.17 1.99 -16.34
C ASN A 91 4.26 0.76 -16.13
N ASP A 92 4.49 -0.02 -15.06
CA ASP A 92 3.60 -1.12 -14.70
C ASP A 92 2.43 -0.60 -13.86
N ALA A 93 1.22 -0.59 -14.43
CA ALA A 93 0.02 -0.08 -13.77
C ALA A 93 -0.31 -0.84 -12.47
N ARG A 94 0.08 -2.11 -12.36
CA ARG A 94 -0.20 -2.96 -11.20
C ARG A 94 0.52 -2.43 -9.96
N MET A 95 1.72 -1.89 -10.12
CA MET A 95 2.49 -1.29 -9.02
C MET A 95 1.71 -0.16 -8.34
N TYR A 96 1.21 0.78 -9.14
CA TYR A 96 0.38 1.88 -8.66
C TYR A 96 -0.95 1.40 -8.08
N ARG A 97 -1.63 0.45 -8.75
CA ARG A 97 -2.87 -0.15 -8.24
C ARG A 97 -2.68 -0.74 -6.84
N HIS A 98 -1.61 -1.52 -6.63
CA HIS A 98 -1.36 -2.16 -5.35
C HIS A 98 -0.91 -1.16 -4.28
N ARG A 99 -0.11 -0.15 -4.64
CA ARG A 99 0.35 0.86 -3.68
C ARG A 99 -0.78 1.81 -3.28
N GLY A 100 -1.58 2.26 -4.24
CA GLY A 100 -2.79 3.03 -4.01
C GLY A 100 -3.76 2.32 -3.06
N HIS A 101 -3.93 1.00 -3.19
CA HIS A 101 -4.75 0.23 -2.26
C HIS A 101 -4.17 0.28 -0.83
N ARG A 102 -2.85 0.18 -0.64
CA ARG A 102 -2.24 0.33 0.69
C ARG A 102 -2.38 1.76 1.24
N TYR A 103 -2.33 2.79 0.39
CA TYR A 103 -2.62 4.15 0.80
C TYR A 103 -4.07 4.33 1.28
N ILE A 104 -5.06 3.66 0.67
CA ILE A 104 -6.43 3.64 1.21
C ILE A 104 -6.44 3.09 2.64
N THR A 105 -5.78 1.96 2.88
CA THR A 105 -5.71 1.34 4.22
C THR A 105 -5.05 2.26 5.26
N LEU A 106 -4.01 2.97 4.87
CA LEU A 106 -3.31 3.96 5.69
C LEU A 106 -4.06 5.30 5.81
N ARG A 107 -5.23 5.44 5.19
CA ARG A 107 -6.03 6.67 5.12
C ARG A 107 -5.34 7.83 4.40
N CYS A 108 -4.36 7.53 3.55
CA CYS A 108 -3.66 8.48 2.69
C CYS A 108 -4.40 8.64 1.35
N PHE A 109 -5.62 9.17 1.41
CA PHE A 109 -6.52 9.15 0.24
C PHE A 109 -6.01 9.97 -0.94
N ASP A 110 -5.30 11.08 -0.70
CA ASP A 110 -4.69 11.87 -1.78
C ASP A 110 -3.64 11.09 -2.56
N ASP A 111 -2.78 10.34 -1.86
CA ASP A 111 -1.75 9.53 -2.50
C ASP A 111 -2.36 8.30 -3.18
N ALA A 112 -3.42 7.72 -2.61
CA ALA A 112 -4.20 6.68 -3.27
C ALA A 112 -4.80 7.16 -4.60
N VAL A 113 -5.47 8.32 -4.62
CA VAL A 113 -6.04 8.90 -5.84
C VAL A 113 -4.97 9.13 -6.90
N LYS A 114 -3.82 9.72 -6.55
CA LYS A 114 -2.70 9.93 -7.48
C LYS A 114 -2.23 8.62 -8.12
N ASP A 115 -2.05 7.58 -7.32
CA ASP A 115 -1.61 6.27 -7.81
C ASP A 115 -2.66 5.64 -8.72
N PHE A 116 -3.94 5.66 -8.35
CA PHE A 116 -4.99 5.10 -9.21
C PHE A 116 -5.21 5.90 -10.50
N GLU A 117 -5.10 7.22 -10.48
CA GLU A 117 -5.12 8.04 -11.70
C GLU A 117 -3.94 7.71 -12.63
N LYS A 118 -2.75 7.48 -12.07
CA LYS A 118 -1.58 7.04 -12.84
C LYS A 118 -1.80 5.64 -13.42
N ALA A 119 -2.34 4.69 -12.64
CA ALA A 119 -2.68 3.36 -13.11
C ALA A 119 -3.71 3.41 -14.25
N ALA A 120 -4.78 4.19 -14.09
CA ALA A 120 -5.83 4.38 -15.10
C ALA A 120 -5.26 4.93 -16.42
N LYS A 121 -4.32 5.89 -16.36
CA LYS A 121 -3.63 6.39 -17.55
C LYS A 121 -2.78 5.32 -18.24
N LEU A 122 -2.12 4.44 -17.49
CA LEU A 122 -1.24 3.40 -18.01
C LEU A 122 -1.98 2.23 -18.67
N VAL A 123 -3.23 1.97 -18.28
CA VAL A 123 -4.09 0.92 -18.86
C VAL A 123 -4.99 1.41 -19.99
N LYS A 124 -5.09 2.73 -20.20
CA LYS A 124 -5.95 3.30 -21.24
C LYS A 124 -5.58 2.74 -22.62
N GLY A 125 -6.59 2.18 -23.32
CA GLY A 125 -6.43 1.62 -24.66
C GLY A 125 -5.72 0.26 -24.70
N LYS A 126 -5.47 -0.37 -23.55
CA LYS A 126 -4.92 -1.72 -23.45
C LYS A 126 -6.03 -2.74 -23.15
N PRO A 127 -5.85 -4.02 -23.53
CA PRO A 127 -6.71 -5.09 -23.06
C PRO A 127 -6.76 -5.13 -21.52
N ASP A 128 -7.90 -5.53 -20.97
CA ASP A 128 -7.99 -5.78 -19.54
C ASP A 128 -7.33 -7.13 -19.21
N GLU A 129 -6.85 -7.25 -17.97
CA GLU A 129 -6.08 -8.39 -17.49
C GLU A 129 -6.73 -8.93 -16.22
N VAL A 130 -6.91 -10.25 -16.14
CA VAL A 130 -7.43 -10.89 -14.94
C VAL A 130 -6.42 -10.74 -13.80
N GLU A 131 -6.86 -10.24 -12.64
CA GLU A 131 -6.00 -10.13 -11.46
C GLU A 131 -6.17 -11.37 -10.56
N PRO A 132 -5.11 -12.14 -10.26
CA PRO A 132 -5.21 -13.29 -9.37
C PRO A 132 -5.66 -12.89 -7.97
N ASP A 133 -6.63 -13.64 -7.42
CA ASP A 133 -7.11 -13.41 -6.07
C ASP A 133 -6.00 -13.58 -5.03
N GLY A 134 -6.08 -12.80 -3.95
CA GLY A 134 -5.09 -12.82 -2.89
C GLY A 134 -5.08 -14.12 -2.09
N MET A 135 -6.26 -14.69 -1.96
CA MET A 135 -6.56 -15.99 -1.36
C MET A 135 -7.55 -16.69 -2.29
N PRO A 136 -7.42 -18.02 -2.50
CA PRO A 136 -8.38 -18.77 -3.29
C PRO A 136 -9.79 -18.55 -2.75
N ASN A 137 -10.73 -18.21 -3.64
CA ASN A 137 -12.14 -18.16 -3.30
C ASN A 137 -12.80 -19.53 -3.52
N ALA A 138 -14.01 -19.73 -3.00
CA ALA A 138 -14.74 -21.01 -3.06
C ALA A 138 -14.94 -21.58 -4.47
N ARG A 139 -14.92 -20.72 -5.50
CA ARG A 139 -15.09 -21.10 -6.91
C ARG A 139 -13.75 -21.29 -7.64
N ASN A 140 -12.63 -20.92 -7.02
CA ASN A 140 -11.29 -20.93 -7.60
C ASN A 140 -11.18 -20.20 -8.97
N ILE A 141 -12.02 -19.18 -9.18
CA ILE A 141 -12.07 -18.35 -10.39
C ILE A 141 -11.82 -16.89 -9.97
N PRO A 142 -10.84 -16.17 -10.55
CA PRO A 142 -10.59 -14.77 -10.22
C PRO A 142 -11.85 -13.90 -10.32
N THR A 143 -12.06 -13.03 -9.34
CA THR A 143 -13.29 -12.23 -9.24
C THR A 143 -13.16 -10.80 -9.74
N SER A 144 -11.95 -10.40 -10.16
CA SER A 144 -11.64 -9.04 -10.57
C SER A 144 -10.58 -9.01 -11.68
N THR A 145 -10.52 -7.86 -12.34
CA THR A 145 -9.51 -7.53 -13.34
C THR A 145 -8.69 -6.34 -12.87
N LEU A 146 -7.57 -6.09 -13.55
CA LEU A 146 -6.72 -4.94 -13.28
C LEU A 146 -7.51 -3.63 -13.45
N GLN A 147 -8.23 -3.47 -14.56
CA GLN A 147 -8.96 -2.22 -14.82
C GLN A 147 -10.14 -2.06 -13.86
N SER A 148 -10.95 -3.11 -13.61
CA SER A 148 -12.05 -3.02 -12.65
C SER A 148 -11.56 -2.67 -11.24
N ASN A 149 -10.44 -3.23 -10.79
CA ASN A 149 -9.84 -2.88 -9.52
C ASN A 149 -9.32 -1.44 -9.48
N ILE A 150 -8.69 -0.95 -10.54
CA ILE A 150 -8.21 0.45 -10.62
C ILE A 150 -9.40 1.40 -10.45
N TRP A 151 -10.46 1.22 -11.23
CA TRP A 151 -11.62 2.12 -11.22
C TRP A 151 -12.41 2.03 -9.92
N TYR A 152 -12.63 0.83 -9.40
CA TYR A 152 -13.31 0.62 -8.12
C TYR A 152 -12.58 1.35 -6.98
N HIS A 153 -11.27 1.15 -6.86
CA HIS A 153 -10.52 1.76 -5.77
C HIS A 153 -10.28 3.26 -5.98
N LEU A 154 -10.20 3.74 -7.22
CA LEU A 154 -10.20 5.19 -7.51
C LEU A 154 -11.52 5.83 -7.03
N GLY A 155 -12.65 5.20 -7.34
CA GLY A 155 -13.97 5.63 -6.88
C GLY A 155 -14.04 5.63 -5.35
N LEU A 156 -13.60 4.55 -4.71
CA LEU A 156 -13.55 4.42 -3.25
C LEU A 156 -12.67 5.49 -2.59
N ALA A 157 -11.47 5.74 -3.14
CA ALA A 157 -10.56 6.75 -2.59
C ALA A 157 -11.16 8.17 -2.67
N ASN A 158 -11.81 8.52 -3.79
CA ASN A 158 -12.50 9.81 -3.92
C ASN A 158 -13.69 9.92 -2.96
N TYR A 159 -14.47 8.85 -2.79
CA TYR A 159 -15.58 8.80 -1.82
C TYR A 159 -15.08 9.02 -0.40
N LEU A 160 -14.02 8.30 0.02
CA LEU A 160 -13.43 8.43 1.36
C LEU A 160 -12.80 9.81 1.62
N LYS A 161 -12.35 10.50 0.56
CA LYS A 161 -11.89 11.88 0.61
C LYS A 161 -13.03 12.91 0.70
N GLY A 162 -14.26 12.51 0.37
CA GLY A 162 -15.43 13.40 0.27
C GLY A 162 -15.56 14.12 -1.07
N ASP A 163 -14.82 13.71 -2.11
CA ASP A 163 -14.95 14.26 -3.48
C ASP A 163 -16.01 13.47 -4.29
N PHE A 164 -17.28 13.75 -3.99
CA PHE A 164 -18.40 13.03 -4.60
C PHE A 164 -18.61 13.36 -6.09
N LYS A 165 -18.16 14.54 -6.54
CA LYS A 165 -18.27 14.94 -7.96
C LYS A 165 -17.41 14.02 -8.83
N LYS A 166 -16.16 13.77 -8.41
CA LYS A 166 -15.27 12.84 -9.13
C LYS A 166 -15.69 11.39 -9.01
N HIS A 167 -16.24 10.97 -7.87
CA HIS A 167 -16.77 9.62 -7.67
C HIS A 167 -17.84 9.25 -8.72
N SER A 168 -18.79 10.15 -8.99
CA SER A 168 -19.92 9.90 -9.91
C SER A 168 -19.54 9.76 -11.39
N LEU A 169 -18.40 10.32 -11.81
CA LEU A 169 -17.95 10.27 -13.20
C LEU A 169 -17.39 8.90 -13.60
N HIS A 170 -16.90 8.11 -12.64
CA HIS A 170 -16.19 6.85 -12.94
C HIS A 170 -17.08 5.60 -12.83
N ILE A 171 -18.25 5.70 -12.20
CA ILE A 171 -19.24 4.60 -12.17
C ILE A 171 -19.84 4.38 -13.58
N LYS A 172 -19.82 5.39 -14.46
CA LYS A 172 -20.40 5.30 -15.81
C LYS A 172 -19.47 4.68 -16.86
N SER A 173 -18.21 4.42 -16.51
CA SER A 173 -17.17 3.94 -17.44
C SER A 173 -16.80 2.46 -17.25
N VAL A 174 -17.61 1.73 -16.48
CA VAL A 174 -17.48 0.28 -16.25
C VAL A 174 -18.62 -0.46 -16.93
#